data_AF-A0A1H8FSB0-F1
#
_entry.id   AF-A0A1H8FSB0-F1
#
_cell.length_a   1.000
_cell.length_b   1.000
_cell.length_c   1.000
_cell.angle_alpha   90.00
_cell.angle_beta   90.00
_cell.angle_gamma   90.00
#
_symmetry.space_group_name_H-M   'P 1'
#
loop_
_entity.id
_entity.type
_entity.pdbx_description
1 polymer ?
#
loop_
_entity_poly.entity_id
_entity_poly.type
_entity_poly.pdbx_seq_one_letter_code
_entity_poly.pdbx_strand_id
1 'polypeptide(L)'
;MNRAIRGMTAVASLFWTAGAYASISLSVMSNDATTVSYVVDYSDTRTNRQLYLDTDRSTLTGFRFNGAGNEYLLATDSLYRFSGADNSYEWKWTFVTQVSYRDEVDASGLHRVSWVIPRSAINSPTVLDVSAKVEGGPGVEQTVRKTHTLATSFQPLARDPLKQPFASNSIWNRPIGNGATYSPAGLPQVPSGDVWAMMPQIDDDRIVLRPNAPVTPVSYNGAAWSGANRCDPQSSSVLTNVPIPADYVVPNSRMNNSAAFLMADGRTLIQSQPLTRCTVGGAATSLLAFAPVDLYGPGNYGAHGGSNLSALGGSIRLNDFVPGGQGARHALKLNVDSREVLYRCGANNSTTPKTDDEKRKDCYRWPATKADSDALQAYGTIATVPPSYEMRMGALLAIPRSVDINSIAWNSELGKQFAWTLQNYGAYIVDSTGGPGYAFSAENGPDGSVRDQVQALFGHSIEARVRDSSPWRVDLQRIIGLLQVVTNNGPASGPAGGGTPLQPFLPELPAY
;
A
#
# COMPACT_ATOMS: atom_id res chain seq x y z
N MET A 1 -17.42 79.21 -5.89
CA MET A 1 -16.43 78.12 -5.76
C MET A 1 -17.10 76.99 -5.01
N ASN A 2 -17.74 76.09 -5.76
CA ASN A 2 -18.63 75.06 -5.22
C ASN A 2 -17.87 73.76 -4.95
N ARG A 3 -18.05 73.24 -3.74
CA ARG A 3 -17.61 71.91 -3.31
C ARG A 3 -18.45 70.84 -4.02
N ALA A 4 -17.78 69.88 -4.66
CA ALA A 4 -18.40 68.66 -5.14
C ALA A 4 -17.59 67.46 -4.63
N ILE A 5 -18.23 66.72 -3.72
CA ILE A 5 -17.84 65.40 -3.25
C ILE A 5 -18.13 64.43 -4.40
N ARG A 6 -17.11 63.76 -4.94
CA ARG A 6 -17.28 62.66 -5.90
C ARG A 6 -17.19 61.33 -5.16
N GLY A 7 -18.33 60.65 -5.04
CA GLY A 7 -18.40 59.25 -4.66
C GLY A 7 -17.76 58.37 -5.74
N MET A 8 -16.89 57.46 -5.33
CA MET A 8 -16.40 56.37 -6.18
C MET A 8 -17.43 55.25 -6.16
N THR A 9 -18.06 55.02 -7.31
CA THR A 9 -18.88 53.84 -7.59
C THR A 9 -17.95 52.64 -7.76
N ALA A 10 -18.00 51.68 -6.85
CA ALA A 10 -17.31 50.40 -7.01
C ALA A 10 -18.02 49.59 -8.09
N VAL A 11 -17.34 49.32 -9.20
CA VAL A 11 -17.75 48.35 -10.20
C VAL A 11 -17.52 46.97 -9.59
N ALA A 12 -18.59 46.28 -9.19
CA ALA A 12 -18.52 44.89 -8.80
C ALA A 12 -18.26 44.05 -10.06
N SER A 13 -16.99 43.72 -10.29
CA SER A 13 -16.58 42.69 -11.24
C SER A 13 -17.15 41.36 -10.76
N LEU A 14 -18.25 40.91 -11.37
CA LEU A 14 -18.74 39.55 -11.22
C LEU A 14 -17.70 38.61 -11.85
N PHE A 15 -16.73 38.16 -11.05
CA PHE A 15 -15.90 37.03 -11.44
C PHE A 15 -16.80 35.81 -11.43
N TRP A 16 -17.18 35.34 -12.62
CA TRP A 16 -17.62 33.97 -12.79
C TRP A 16 -16.43 33.10 -12.41
N THR A 17 -16.50 32.47 -11.24
CA THR A 17 -15.64 31.33 -10.94
C THR A 17 -15.98 30.27 -11.97
N ALA A 18 -15.09 30.05 -12.94
CA ALA A 18 -15.13 28.83 -13.73
C ALA A 18 -15.08 27.67 -12.73
N GLY A 19 -16.19 26.93 -12.62
CA GLY A 19 -16.19 25.69 -11.85
C GLY A 19 -15.09 24.80 -12.38
N ALA A 20 -14.32 24.18 -11.48
CA ALA A 20 -13.41 23.12 -11.87
C ALA A 20 -14.24 22.08 -12.65
N TYR A 21 -13.89 21.85 -13.91
CA TYR A 21 -14.49 20.76 -14.66
C TYR A 21 -14.21 19.45 -13.89
N ALA A 22 -15.23 18.59 -13.80
CA ALA A 22 -15.02 17.23 -13.32
C ALA A 22 -13.96 16.53 -14.20
N SER A 23 -13.29 15.52 -13.65
CA SER A 23 -12.33 14.70 -14.38
C SER A 23 -12.92 13.30 -14.59
N ILE A 24 -13.26 12.97 -15.84
CA ILE A 24 -13.56 11.60 -16.25
C ILE A 24 -12.25 10.83 -16.49
N SER A 25 -12.15 9.62 -15.94
CA SER A 25 -11.05 8.71 -16.21
C SER A 25 -11.56 7.32 -16.61
N LEU A 26 -10.82 6.64 -17.47
CA LEU A 26 -11.10 5.27 -17.92
C LEU A 26 -9.89 4.39 -17.63
N SER A 27 -10.14 3.30 -16.91
CA SER A 27 -9.15 2.30 -16.51
C SER A 27 -9.61 0.89 -16.87
N VAL A 28 -8.66 0.00 -17.12
CA VAL A 28 -8.95 -1.44 -17.27
C VAL A 28 -8.73 -2.11 -15.92
N MET A 29 -9.72 -2.83 -15.43
CA MET A 29 -9.62 -3.55 -14.15
C MET A 29 -8.94 -4.90 -14.32
N SER A 30 -9.38 -5.66 -15.32
CA SER A 30 -8.81 -6.96 -15.61
C SER A 30 -9.19 -7.43 -17.00
N ASN A 31 -8.46 -8.39 -17.54
CA ASN A 31 -8.91 -9.14 -18.70
C ASN A 31 -8.35 -10.57 -18.68
N ASP A 32 -9.02 -11.50 -19.37
CA ASP A 32 -8.55 -12.85 -19.64
C ASP A 32 -9.05 -13.32 -21.02
N ALA A 33 -8.92 -14.61 -21.34
CA ALA A 33 -9.42 -15.19 -22.60
C ALA A 33 -10.94 -15.05 -22.79
N THR A 34 -11.71 -14.84 -21.72
CA THR A 34 -13.17 -14.88 -21.72
C THR A 34 -13.82 -13.52 -21.48
N THR A 35 -13.16 -12.63 -20.72
CA THR A 35 -13.74 -11.35 -20.29
C THR A 35 -12.74 -10.20 -20.35
N VAL A 36 -13.27 -8.99 -20.42
CA VAL A 36 -12.54 -7.73 -20.17
C VAL A 36 -13.39 -6.84 -19.27
N SER A 37 -12.76 -6.20 -18.28
CA SER A 37 -13.43 -5.30 -17.34
C SER A 37 -12.85 -3.89 -17.39
N TYR A 38 -13.74 -2.92 -17.45
CA TYR A 38 -13.42 -1.49 -17.48
C TYR A 38 -14.07 -0.77 -16.31
N VAL A 39 -13.38 0.26 -15.81
CA VAL A 39 -13.89 1.20 -14.81
C VAL A 39 -13.81 2.61 -15.34
N VAL A 40 -14.86 3.38 -15.10
CA VAL A 40 -14.93 4.81 -15.37
C VAL A 40 -15.21 5.54 -14.06
N ASP A 41 -14.30 6.41 -13.67
CA ASP A 41 -14.46 7.28 -12.49
C ASP A 41 -14.74 8.72 -12.94
N TYR A 42 -15.71 9.39 -12.32
CA TYR A 42 -16.05 10.80 -12.57
C TYR A 42 -16.73 11.45 -11.35
N SER A 43 -16.63 12.78 -11.20
CA SER A 43 -17.00 13.50 -9.96
C SER A 43 -18.09 14.56 -10.15
N ASP A 44 -19.27 14.16 -10.63
CA ASP A 44 -20.43 15.06 -10.74
C ASP A 44 -21.80 14.35 -10.82
N THR A 45 -22.85 15.09 -11.17
CA THR A 45 -24.25 14.64 -11.19
C THR A 45 -24.71 14.01 -12.52
N ARG A 46 -23.80 13.71 -13.46
CA ARG A 46 -24.18 13.09 -14.75
C ARG A 46 -24.68 11.67 -14.56
N THR A 47 -25.72 11.31 -15.30
CA THR A 47 -26.49 10.07 -15.07
C THR A 47 -26.40 9.08 -16.23
N ASN A 48 -25.98 9.50 -17.41
CA ASN A 48 -25.83 8.60 -18.55
C ASN A 48 -24.34 8.30 -18.75
N ARG A 49 -24.00 7.01 -18.79
CA ARG A 49 -22.61 6.52 -18.81
C ARG A 49 -22.48 5.50 -19.90
N GLN A 50 -21.50 5.76 -20.76
CA GLN A 50 -21.33 5.06 -22.00
C GLN A 50 -19.87 4.66 -22.17
N LEU A 51 -19.67 3.43 -22.65
CA LEU A 51 -18.36 2.94 -23.09
C LEU A 51 -18.46 2.57 -24.57
N TYR A 52 -17.61 3.17 -25.39
CA TYR A 52 -17.52 2.93 -26.81
C TYR A 52 -16.32 2.03 -27.11
N LEU A 53 -16.54 1.00 -27.92
CA LEU A 53 -15.51 0.03 -28.30
C LEU A 53 -15.40 -0.02 -29.82
N ASP A 54 -14.17 0.09 -30.30
CA ASP A 54 -13.75 -0.05 -31.68
C ASP A 54 -12.84 -1.29 -31.77
N THR A 55 -13.42 -2.41 -32.20
CA THR A 55 -12.82 -3.75 -32.14
C THR A 55 -11.96 -4.07 -33.36
N ASP A 56 -12.23 -3.44 -34.51
CA ASP A 56 -11.42 -3.55 -35.72
C ASP A 56 -10.36 -2.42 -35.83
N ARG A 57 -10.48 -1.38 -35.00
CA ARG A 57 -9.62 -0.18 -34.92
C ARG A 57 -9.64 0.64 -36.20
N SER A 58 -10.73 0.58 -36.95
CA SER A 58 -10.93 1.29 -38.20
C SER A 58 -11.82 2.49 -37.97
N THR A 59 -11.34 3.67 -38.35
CA THR A 59 -12.16 4.89 -38.34
C THR A 59 -13.21 4.92 -39.46
N LEU A 60 -13.20 3.92 -40.35
CA LEU A 60 -14.06 3.82 -41.53
C LEU A 60 -15.30 2.95 -41.31
N THR A 61 -15.39 2.23 -40.20
CA THR A 61 -16.51 1.34 -39.85
C THR A 61 -17.28 1.91 -38.65
N GLY A 62 -18.48 1.42 -38.37
CA GLY A 62 -19.15 1.71 -37.09
C GLY A 62 -19.61 3.17 -36.86
N PHE A 63 -19.90 3.48 -35.59
CA PHE A 63 -20.35 4.79 -35.13
C PHE A 63 -19.16 5.74 -34.96
N ARG A 64 -19.20 6.87 -35.67
CA ARG A 64 -18.16 7.88 -35.61
C ARG A 64 -18.20 8.62 -34.27
N PHE A 65 -17.24 8.33 -33.40
CA PHE A 65 -17.07 9.02 -32.12
C PHE A 65 -15.63 9.01 -31.66
N ASN A 66 -15.16 10.14 -31.13
CA ASN A 66 -13.83 10.30 -30.53
C ASN A 66 -12.66 9.81 -31.40
N GLY A 67 -12.76 10.02 -32.72
CA GLY A 67 -11.75 9.61 -33.70
C GLY A 67 -11.72 8.11 -33.99
N ALA A 68 -12.72 7.34 -33.56
CA ALA A 68 -12.88 5.90 -33.73
C ALA A 68 -14.19 5.54 -34.48
N GLY A 69 -14.22 4.33 -35.04
CA GLY A 69 -15.36 3.74 -35.73
C GLY A 69 -16.06 2.68 -34.89
N ASN A 70 -16.68 3.10 -33.80
CA ASN A 70 -17.08 2.21 -32.71
C ASN A 70 -18.22 1.27 -33.12
N GLU A 71 -17.99 -0.04 -33.13
CA GLU A 71 -19.01 -1.03 -33.46
C GLU A 71 -19.83 -1.46 -32.25
N TYR A 72 -19.36 -1.17 -31.02
CA TYR A 72 -20.10 -1.48 -29.81
C TYR A 72 -20.23 -0.28 -28.87
N LEU A 73 -21.37 -0.25 -28.19
CA LEU A 73 -21.71 0.69 -27.14
C LEU A 73 -22.22 -0.08 -25.92
N LEU A 74 -21.65 0.21 -24.77
CA LEU A 74 -22.29 -0.10 -23.49
C LEU A 74 -23.02 1.13 -23.00
N ALA A 75 -24.30 0.95 -22.68
CA ALA A 75 -25.08 1.94 -21.95
C ALA A 75 -25.70 1.20 -20.76
N THR A 76 -25.38 1.66 -19.54
CA THR A 76 -25.73 0.96 -18.29
C THR A 76 -25.32 -0.51 -18.33
N ASP A 77 -26.21 -1.45 -18.06
CA ASP A 77 -25.98 -2.90 -18.08
C ASP A 77 -26.10 -3.56 -19.48
N SER A 78 -26.29 -2.78 -20.55
CA SER A 78 -26.66 -3.31 -21.86
C SER A 78 -25.57 -3.05 -22.90
N LEU A 79 -25.13 -4.12 -23.58
CA LEU A 79 -24.23 -4.06 -24.73
C LEU A 79 -25.04 -3.99 -26.02
N TYR A 80 -24.67 -3.05 -26.88
CA TYR A 80 -25.27 -2.86 -28.20
C TYR A 80 -24.20 -2.94 -29.29
N ARG A 81 -24.63 -3.37 -30.47
CA ARG A 81 -23.86 -3.33 -31.71
C ARG A 81 -24.41 -2.25 -32.64
N PHE A 82 -23.53 -1.50 -33.26
CA PHE A 82 -23.90 -0.49 -34.23
C PHE A 82 -24.60 -1.11 -35.44
N SER A 83 -25.68 -0.49 -35.90
CA SER A 83 -26.48 -0.96 -37.03
C SER A 83 -26.84 0.16 -38.02
N GLY A 84 -26.11 1.28 -37.96
CA GLY A 84 -26.19 2.36 -38.94
C GLY A 84 -25.24 2.17 -40.11
N ALA A 85 -25.20 3.16 -41.00
CA ALA A 85 -24.18 3.22 -42.05
C ALA A 85 -22.78 3.43 -41.45
N ASP A 86 -21.77 2.77 -42.02
CA ASP A 86 -20.39 2.90 -41.57
C ASP A 86 -19.87 4.34 -41.60
N ASN A 87 -19.00 4.69 -40.64
CA ASN A 87 -18.42 6.03 -40.46
C ASN A 87 -19.48 7.15 -40.40
N SER A 88 -20.60 6.87 -39.73
CA SER A 88 -21.71 7.82 -39.59
C SER A 88 -22.00 8.19 -38.14
N TYR A 89 -22.79 9.25 -37.97
CA TYR A 89 -23.33 9.68 -36.68
C TYR A 89 -24.76 9.17 -36.45
N GLU A 90 -25.22 8.18 -37.22
CA GLU A 90 -26.58 7.65 -37.05
C GLU A 90 -26.73 7.00 -35.68
N TRP A 91 -27.72 7.40 -34.88
CA TRP A 91 -27.95 6.75 -33.58
C TRP A 91 -28.76 5.45 -33.73
N LYS A 92 -28.13 4.43 -34.32
CA LYS A 92 -28.74 3.11 -34.59
C LYS A 92 -27.95 2.01 -33.91
N TRP A 93 -28.55 1.41 -32.89
CA TRP A 93 -27.93 0.42 -32.02
C TRP A 93 -28.86 -0.78 -31.85
N THR A 94 -28.34 -1.98 -32.07
CA THR A 94 -29.06 -3.25 -31.87
C THR A 94 -28.55 -3.91 -30.60
N PHE A 95 -29.44 -4.30 -29.70
CA PHE A 95 -29.08 -4.98 -28.45
C PHE A 95 -28.36 -6.31 -28.73
N VAL A 96 -27.31 -6.60 -27.96
CA VAL A 96 -26.52 -7.85 -28.04
C VAL A 96 -26.77 -8.71 -26.81
N THR A 97 -26.45 -8.20 -25.62
CA THR A 97 -26.59 -8.91 -24.35
C THR A 97 -26.57 -7.93 -23.18
N GLN A 98 -27.06 -8.37 -22.02
CA GLN A 98 -26.70 -7.73 -20.76
C GLN A 98 -25.29 -8.13 -20.34
N VAL A 99 -24.62 -7.24 -19.61
CA VAL A 99 -23.30 -7.45 -19.02
C VAL A 99 -23.35 -7.16 -17.53
N SER A 100 -22.37 -7.67 -16.77
CA SER A 100 -22.26 -7.28 -15.36
C SER A 100 -21.90 -5.80 -15.28
N TYR A 101 -22.69 -5.06 -14.52
CA TYR A 101 -22.58 -3.62 -14.34
C TYR A 101 -22.67 -3.27 -12.85
N ARG A 102 -21.82 -2.34 -12.39
CA ARG A 102 -21.96 -1.71 -11.07
C ARG A 102 -21.76 -0.22 -11.20
N ASP A 103 -22.53 0.53 -10.42
CA ASP A 103 -22.42 1.97 -10.26
C ASP A 103 -22.38 2.26 -8.76
N GLU A 104 -21.24 2.74 -8.29
CA GLU A 104 -20.96 3.00 -6.89
C GLU A 104 -20.67 4.49 -6.72
N VAL A 105 -21.21 5.10 -5.66
CA VAL A 105 -20.93 6.49 -5.30
C VAL A 105 -20.33 6.50 -3.91
N ASP A 106 -19.13 7.04 -3.78
CA ASP A 106 -18.50 7.17 -2.47
C ASP A 106 -19.00 8.42 -1.72
N ALA A 107 -18.58 8.55 -0.46
CA ALA A 107 -18.97 9.68 0.39
C ALA A 107 -18.42 11.03 -0.11
N SER A 108 -17.48 11.05 -1.06
CA SER A 108 -16.95 12.26 -1.69
C SER A 108 -17.76 12.70 -2.92
N GLY A 109 -18.72 11.89 -3.36
CA GLY A 109 -19.47 12.12 -4.60
C GLY A 109 -18.73 11.64 -5.85
N LEU A 110 -17.66 10.84 -5.70
CA LEU A 110 -17.03 10.17 -6.83
C LEU A 110 -17.91 9.00 -7.28
N HIS A 111 -18.32 9.04 -8.53
CA HIS A 111 -18.99 7.93 -9.20
C HIS A 111 -17.95 6.99 -9.79
N ARG A 112 -18.09 5.69 -9.49
CA ARG A 112 -17.31 4.59 -10.05
C ARG A 112 -18.23 3.61 -10.76
N VAL A 113 -18.12 3.58 -12.09
CA VAL A 113 -18.92 2.71 -12.94
C VAL A 113 -18.04 1.61 -13.51
N SER A 114 -18.46 0.35 -13.36
CA SER A 114 -17.72 -0.80 -13.86
C SER A 114 -18.55 -1.70 -14.76
N TRP A 115 -17.89 -2.25 -15.79
CA TRP A 115 -18.44 -3.25 -16.69
C TRP A 115 -17.57 -4.50 -16.72
N VAL A 116 -18.18 -5.68 -16.86
CA VAL A 116 -17.50 -6.93 -17.23
C VAL A 116 -18.09 -7.47 -18.51
N ILE A 117 -17.31 -7.43 -19.58
CA ILE A 117 -17.74 -7.70 -20.94
C ILE A 117 -17.25 -9.09 -21.37
N PRO A 118 -18.14 -10.01 -21.76
CA PRO A 118 -17.72 -11.25 -22.40
C PRO A 118 -17.03 -10.93 -23.74
N ARG A 119 -15.79 -11.39 -23.93
CA ARG A 119 -15.04 -11.15 -25.16
C ARG A 119 -15.76 -11.71 -26.38
N SER A 120 -16.42 -12.86 -26.23
CA SER A 120 -17.24 -13.47 -27.28
C SER A 120 -18.40 -12.58 -27.75
N ALA A 121 -18.93 -11.70 -26.89
CA ALA A 121 -20.01 -10.79 -27.25
C ALA A 121 -19.54 -9.61 -28.13
N ILE A 122 -18.23 -9.38 -28.22
CA ILE A 122 -17.61 -8.31 -29.01
C ILE A 122 -16.66 -8.84 -30.08
N ASN A 123 -16.89 -10.07 -30.58
CA ASN A 123 -16.07 -10.77 -31.58
C ASN A 123 -14.65 -11.18 -31.13
N SER A 124 -14.43 -11.34 -29.83
CA SER A 124 -13.17 -11.85 -29.25
C SER A 124 -11.90 -11.13 -29.75
N PRO A 125 -11.84 -9.79 -29.73
CA PRO A 125 -10.71 -9.04 -30.27
C PRO A 125 -9.44 -9.35 -29.47
N THR A 126 -8.27 -9.28 -30.10
CA THR A 126 -6.96 -9.33 -29.41
C THR A 126 -6.44 -7.94 -29.06
N VAL A 127 -6.97 -6.91 -29.72
CA VAL A 127 -6.72 -5.50 -29.46
C VAL A 127 -8.00 -4.73 -29.79
N LEU A 128 -8.29 -3.66 -29.04
CA LEU A 128 -9.41 -2.76 -29.35
C LEU A 128 -9.09 -1.33 -28.89
N ASP A 129 -9.75 -0.36 -29.49
CA ASP A 129 -9.75 1.03 -29.02
C ASP A 129 -11.00 1.27 -28.17
N VAL A 130 -10.83 1.97 -27.04
CA VAL A 130 -11.91 2.23 -26.08
C VAL A 130 -11.93 3.69 -25.64
N SER A 131 -13.13 4.23 -25.44
CA SER A 131 -13.31 5.52 -24.77
C SER A 131 -14.62 5.56 -23.97
N ALA A 132 -14.65 6.34 -22.90
CA ALA A 132 -15.82 6.54 -22.09
C ALA A 132 -16.43 7.93 -22.33
N LYS A 133 -17.74 8.02 -22.18
CA LYS A 133 -18.50 9.27 -22.20
C LYS A 133 -19.50 9.27 -21.05
N VAL A 134 -19.58 10.39 -20.33
CA VAL A 134 -20.68 10.68 -19.40
C VAL A 134 -21.46 11.90 -19.87
N GLU A 135 -22.78 11.86 -19.70
CA GLU A 135 -23.68 12.96 -20.07
C GLU A 135 -24.84 13.10 -19.08
N GLY A 136 -25.36 14.32 -18.94
CA GLY A 136 -26.43 14.69 -18.01
C GLY A 136 -26.15 16.06 -17.40
N GLY A 137 -27.17 16.70 -16.81
CA GLY A 137 -27.05 18.00 -16.12
C GLY A 137 -26.02 18.99 -16.73
N PRO A 138 -24.79 19.06 -16.18
CA PRO A 138 -23.70 19.97 -16.61
C PRO A 138 -23.09 19.73 -18.01
N GLY A 139 -23.61 18.82 -18.83
CA GLY A 139 -23.22 18.64 -20.24
C GLY A 139 -22.55 17.29 -20.52
N VAL A 140 -21.60 17.26 -21.47
CA VAL A 140 -20.91 16.04 -21.94
C VAL A 140 -19.45 16.08 -21.56
N GLU A 141 -18.91 14.95 -21.08
CA GLU A 141 -17.48 14.74 -20.88
C GLU A 141 -17.05 13.37 -21.39
N GLN A 142 -15.83 13.26 -21.88
CA GLN A 142 -15.31 12.04 -22.50
C GLN A 142 -13.82 11.84 -22.21
N THR A 143 -13.39 10.59 -22.15
CA THR A 143 -11.97 10.27 -22.03
C THR A 143 -11.26 10.36 -23.36
N VAL A 144 -9.93 10.54 -23.32
CA VAL A 144 -9.09 10.24 -24.48
C VAL A 144 -9.24 8.77 -24.86
N ARG A 145 -9.26 8.48 -26.16
CA ARG A 145 -9.25 7.11 -26.70
C ARG A 145 -7.98 6.38 -26.26
N LYS A 146 -8.12 5.15 -25.77
CA LYS A 146 -7.01 4.27 -25.39
C LYS A 146 -7.04 3.00 -26.23
N THR A 147 -5.89 2.58 -26.74
CA THR A 147 -5.72 1.24 -27.33
C THR A 147 -5.42 0.25 -26.21
N HIS A 148 -6.14 -0.87 -26.19
CA HIS A 148 -5.98 -1.93 -25.21
C HIS A 148 -5.69 -3.27 -25.89
N THR A 149 -4.54 -3.87 -25.57
CA THR A 149 -4.16 -5.23 -26.00
C THR A 149 -4.65 -6.25 -24.98
N LEU A 150 -5.47 -7.21 -25.41
CA LEU A 150 -6.11 -8.19 -24.53
C LEU A 150 -5.28 -9.48 -24.38
N ALA A 151 -4.82 -9.76 -23.17
CA ALA A 151 -4.19 -11.01 -22.77
C ALA A 151 -5.16 -12.22 -22.76
N THR A 152 -4.63 -13.43 -22.88
CA THR A 152 -5.38 -14.70 -22.77
C THR A 152 -5.35 -15.32 -21.36
N SER A 153 -4.44 -14.86 -20.50
CA SER A 153 -4.42 -15.16 -19.07
C SER A 153 -5.03 -14.00 -18.28
N PHE A 154 -5.58 -14.29 -17.09
CA PHE A 154 -6.08 -13.25 -16.19
C PHE A 154 -4.97 -12.28 -15.81
N GLN A 155 -5.10 -11.03 -16.26
CA GLN A 155 -4.26 -9.91 -15.87
C GLN A 155 -5.14 -8.91 -15.12
N PRO A 156 -4.94 -8.67 -13.82
CA PRO A 156 -5.44 -7.45 -13.18
C PRO A 156 -4.67 -6.26 -13.77
N LEU A 157 -5.36 -5.26 -14.31
CA LEU A 157 -4.77 -4.19 -15.11
C LEU A 157 -4.80 -2.80 -14.45
N ALA A 158 -5.41 -2.67 -13.26
CA ALA A 158 -5.31 -1.47 -12.44
C ALA A 158 -5.18 -1.82 -10.95
N ARG A 159 -4.09 -1.37 -10.34
CA ARG A 159 -3.85 -1.47 -8.90
C ARG A 159 -4.26 -0.18 -8.21
N ASP A 160 -5.00 -0.29 -7.11
CA ASP A 160 -5.37 0.84 -6.26
C ASP A 160 -4.15 1.24 -5.39
N PRO A 161 -3.57 2.44 -5.59
CA PRO A 161 -2.38 2.87 -4.85
C PRO A 161 -2.65 3.05 -3.35
N LEU A 162 -3.91 3.22 -2.91
CA LEU A 162 -4.24 3.35 -1.49
C LEU A 162 -4.27 2.00 -0.76
N LYS A 163 -4.50 0.92 -1.51
CA LYS A 163 -4.51 -0.45 -0.98
C LYS A 163 -3.15 -1.13 -1.16
N GLN A 164 -2.53 -0.93 -2.31
CA GLN A 164 -1.23 -1.50 -2.65
C GLN A 164 -0.35 -0.38 -3.21
N PRO A 165 0.32 0.40 -2.34
CA PRO A 165 1.11 1.56 -2.72
C PRO A 165 2.42 1.19 -3.43
N PHE A 166 3.10 2.21 -3.97
CA PHE A 166 4.43 2.17 -4.57
C PHE A 166 4.54 1.40 -5.87
N ALA A 167 5.61 1.65 -6.63
CA ALA A 167 5.87 0.98 -7.91
C ALA A 167 5.88 -0.55 -7.79
N SER A 168 5.58 -1.27 -8.88
CA SER A 168 5.57 -2.75 -8.89
C SER A 168 6.93 -3.35 -8.48
N ASN A 169 8.01 -2.63 -8.81
CA ASN A 169 9.39 -3.00 -8.54
C ASN A 169 9.92 -2.49 -7.19
N SER A 170 9.07 -1.87 -6.37
CA SER A 170 9.38 -1.50 -4.98
C SER A 170 9.87 -2.71 -4.20
N ILE A 171 10.73 -2.48 -3.20
CA ILE A 171 11.16 -3.51 -2.25
C ILE A 171 9.96 -4.21 -1.58
N TRP A 172 8.84 -3.51 -1.43
CA TRP A 172 7.64 -4.04 -0.81
C TRP A 172 6.87 -4.94 -1.78
N ASN A 173 6.78 -4.57 -3.05
CA ASN A 173 5.91 -5.25 -4.01
C ASN A 173 6.59 -6.38 -4.79
N ARG A 174 7.92 -6.48 -4.69
CA ARG A 174 8.70 -7.43 -5.44
C ARG A 174 8.67 -8.83 -4.80
N PRO A 175 8.22 -9.86 -5.53
CA PRO A 175 8.27 -11.23 -5.04
C PRO A 175 9.70 -11.74 -4.90
N ILE A 176 9.92 -12.66 -3.96
CA ILE A 176 11.11 -13.49 -3.86
C ILE A 176 11.33 -14.19 -5.19
N GLY A 177 12.56 -14.20 -5.70
CA GLY A 177 12.91 -14.91 -6.91
C GLY A 177 13.50 -16.29 -6.65
N ASN A 178 13.45 -17.17 -7.65
CA ASN A 178 13.97 -18.53 -7.57
C ASN A 178 15.51 -18.61 -7.48
N GLY A 179 16.20 -17.49 -7.68
CA GLY A 179 17.65 -17.36 -7.47
C GLY A 179 18.02 -16.97 -6.03
N ALA A 180 17.04 -16.83 -5.13
CA ALA A 180 17.29 -16.43 -3.76
C ALA A 180 18.23 -17.42 -3.04
N THR A 181 19.28 -16.87 -2.44
CA THR A 181 20.22 -17.62 -1.61
C THR A 181 19.97 -17.31 -0.15
N TYR A 182 20.11 -18.31 0.71
CA TYR A 182 19.71 -18.23 2.10
C TYR A 182 20.86 -18.55 3.06
N SER A 183 20.83 -17.91 4.22
CA SER A 183 21.63 -18.27 5.40
C SER A 183 20.68 -18.46 6.59
N PRO A 184 21.07 -19.25 7.60
CA PRO A 184 20.34 -19.33 8.87
C PRO A 184 20.05 -17.95 9.45
N ALA A 185 18.77 -17.68 9.73
CA ALA A 185 18.35 -16.49 10.47
C ALA A 185 18.50 -16.67 11.98
N GLY A 186 18.47 -17.92 12.47
CA GLY A 186 18.68 -18.24 13.89
C GLY A 186 17.58 -17.68 14.82
N LEU A 187 16.36 -17.49 14.30
CA LEU A 187 15.26 -16.96 15.09
C LEU A 187 14.78 -17.98 16.14
N PRO A 188 14.84 -17.66 17.45
CA PRO A 188 14.33 -18.54 18.49
C PRO A 188 12.80 -18.67 18.41
N GLN A 189 12.30 -19.90 18.39
CA GLN A 189 10.86 -20.15 18.47
C GLN A 189 10.27 -19.77 19.84
N VAL A 190 11.12 -19.64 20.87
CA VAL A 190 10.79 -19.10 22.19
C VAL A 190 11.82 -18.01 22.50
N PRO A 191 11.55 -16.75 22.12
CA PRO A 191 12.49 -15.64 22.31
C PRO A 191 12.94 -15.54 23.77
N SER A 192 14.26 -15.52 23.97
CA SER A 192 14.93 -15.47 25.27
C SER A 192 14.49 -16.56 26.27
N GLY A 193 13.88 -17.66 25.80
CA GLY A 193 13.28 -18.68 26.66
C GLY A 193 12.00 -18.22 27.38
N ASP A 194 11.44 -17.05 27.04
CA ASP A 194 10.30 -16.46 27.72
C ASP A 194 8.97 -16.92 27.09
N VAL A 195 8.21 -17.71 27.85
CA VAL A 195 6.87 -18.16 27.43
C VAL A 195 5.82 -17.03 27.40
N TRP A 196 6.14 -15.87 27.99
CA TRP A 196 5.30 -14.67 27.93
C TRP A 196 5.66 -13.74 26.78
N ALA A 197 6.75 -14.00 26.04
CA ALA A 197 7.14 -13.25 24.86
C ALA A 197 6.01 -13.22 23.82
N MET A 198 5.91 -12.11 23.10
CA MET A 198 4.89 -11.91 22.06
C MET A 198 5.22 -12.70 20.80
N MET A 199 4.21 -13.36 20.21
CA MET A 199 4.30 -14.28 19.07
C MET A 199 2.99 -14.26 18.24
N PRO A 200 2.71 -13.18 17.49
CA PRO A 200 3.42 -11.92 17.45
C PRO A 200 2.71 -10.88 18.33
N GLN A 201 3.34 -9.72 18.49
CA GLN A 201 2.67 -8.45 18.79
C GLN A 201 2.35 -7.72 17.47
N ILE A 202 1.47 -6.74 17.52
CA ILE A 202 1.32 -5.76 16.44
C ILE A 202 1.98 -4.45 16.84
N ASP A 203 2.81 -3.93 15.94
CA ASP A 203 3.27 -2.54 15.97
C ASP A 203 2.35 -1.70 15.07
N ASP A 204 1.67 -0.71 15.66
CA ASP A 204 0.67 0.06 14.91
C ASP A 204 1.34 1.11 14.01
N ASP A 205 1.14 0.97 12.71
CA ASP A 205 1.38 2.03 11.74
C ASP A 205 0.13 2.88 11.59
N ARG A 206 0.28 4.18 11.86
CA ARG A 206 -0.78 5.19 11.79
C ARG A 206 -0.95 5.64 10.35
N ILE A 207 -1.76 4.90 9.59
CA ILE A 207 -1.94 5.13 8.16
C ILE A 207 -3.17 6.00 7.91
N VAL A 208 -2.95 7.22 7.43
CA VAL A 208 -3.98 8.24 7.22
C VAL A 208 -4.03 8.63 5.74
N LEU A 209 -4.75 7.84 4.94
CA LEU A 209 -4.93 8.08 3.51
C LEU A 209 -6.20 8.90 3.24
N ARG A 210 -6.34 10.03 3.94
CA ARG A 210 -7.51 10.92 3.92
C ARG A 210 -7.14 12.31 3.42
N PRO A 211 -6.85 12.47 2.12
CA PRO A 211 -6.29 13.71 1.56
C PRO A 211 -7.19 14.93 1.70
N ASN A 212 -8.51 14.71 1.84
CA ASN A 212 -9.52 15.76 2.01
C ASN A 212 -9.82 16.09 3.48
N ALA A 213 -9.13 15.47 4.44
CA ALA A 213 -9.30 15.78 5.85
C ALA A 213 -8.74 17.17 6.20
N PRO A 214 -9.18 17.79 7.30
CA PRO A 214 -8.60 19.05 7.76
C PRO A 214 -7.08 18.95 7.92
N VAL A 215 -6.37 19.94 7.36
CA VAL A 215 -4.92 20.04 7.53
C VAL A 215 -4.62 20.38 8.99
N THR A 216 -3.92 19.49 9.66
CA THR A 216 -3.58 19.57 11.08
C THR A 216 -2.08 19.78 11.24
N PRO A 217 -1.62 20.78 12.01
CA PRO A 217 -0.21 20.93 12.34
C PRO A 217 0.22 19.80 13.28
N VAL A 218 1.35 19.17 12.97
CA VAL A 218 2.02 18.20 13.85
C VAL A 218 3.17 18.90 14.53
N SER A 219 3.02 19.17 15.83
CA SER A 219 4.00 19.91 16.63
C SER A 219 5.07 19.01 17.25
N TYR A 220 6.22 19.59 17.56
CA TYR A 220 7.31 18.86 18.22
C TYR A 220 6.93 18.45 19.65
N ASN A 221 7.19 17.19 19.97
CA ASN A 221 7.23 16.67 21.33
C ASN A 221 8.40 15.66 21.47
N GLY A 222 9.35 16.01 22.35
CA GLY A 222 10.56 15.27 22.64
C GLY A 222 10.40 14.10 23.62
N ALA A 223 9.18 13.83 24.13
CA ALA A 223 8.93 12.72 25.03
C ALA A 223 9.30 11.36 24.41
N ALA A 224 9.15 11.22 23.08
CA ALA A 224 9.59 10.04 22.33
C ALA A 224 9.18 8.75 23.06
N TRP A 225 10.05 7.74 23.14
CA TRP A 225 9.77 6.46 23.83
C TRP A 225 10.02 6.46 25.35
N SER A 226 10.25 7.62 25.99
CA SER A 226 10.56 7.70 27.43
C SER A 226 9.40 7.27 28.35
N GLY A 227 8.17 7.27 27.84
CA GLY A 227 6.96 7.10 28.65
C GLY A 227 6.43 8.39 29.27
N ALA A 228 7.07 9.53 29.02
CA ALA A 228 6.49 10.83 29.32
C ALA A 228 5.28 11.14 28.41
N ASN A 229 4.52 12.17 28.76
CA ASN A 229 3.32 12.55 28.04
C ASN A 229 3.63 13.10 26.64
N ARG A 230 3.08 12.46 25.60
CA ARG A 230 3.15 12.90 24.21
C ARG A 230 1.97 13.79 23.78
N CYS A 231 0.89 13.92 24.56
CA CYS A 231 -0.35 14.59 24.14
C CYS A 231 -0.18 16.07 23.78
N ASP A 232 0.66 16.78 24.53
CA ASP A 232 0.78 18.23 24.43
C ASP A 232 2.03 18.65 23.65
N PRO A 233 1.96 19.64 22.75
CA PRO A 233 3.15 20.22 22.14
C PRO A 233 4.13 20.73 23.20
N GLN A 234 5.42 20.43 23.06
CA GLN A 234 6.45 20.96 23.97
C GLN A 234 6.99 22.33 23.52
N SER A 235 6.66 22.73 22.30
CA SER A 235 7.00 24.04 21.74
C SER A 235 5.98 24.44 20.68
N SER A 236 6.04 25.71 20.24
CA SER A 236 5.28 26.18 19.07
C SER A 236 5.84 25.70 17.72
N SER A 237 6.94 24.92 17.73
CA SER A 237 7.53 24.38 16.50
C SER A 237 6.60 23.35 15.87
N VAL A 238 6.23 23.60 14.61
CA VAL A 238 5.50 22.67 13.75
C VAL A 238 6.49 21.91 12.89
N LEU A 239 6.46 20.59 12.97
CA LEU A 239 7.32 19.70 12.18
C LEU A 239 6.79 19.56 10.75
N THR A 240 5.46 19.43 10.61
CA THR A 240 4.79 19.30 9.31
C THR A 240 3.30 19.63 9.43
N ASN A 241 2.63 19.84 8.30
CA ASN A 241 1.18 20.02 8.20
C ASN A 241 0.61 18.90 7.32
N VAL A 242 -0.34 18.13 7.83
CA VAL A 242 -0.85 16.92 7.17
C VAL A 242 -2.36 16.77 7.34
N PRO A 243 -3.08 16.17 6.37
CA PRO A 243 -4.49 15.85 6.53
C PRO A 243 -4.70 14.81 7.65
N ILE A 244 -5.49 15.15 8.67
CA ILE A 244 -5.89 14.21 9.73
C ILE A 244 -7.38 14.40 10.02
N PRO A 245 -8.20 13.33 9.93
CA PRO A 245 -9.61 13.41 10.33
C PRO A 245 -9.75 13.90 11.78
N ALA A 246 -10.70 14.81 12.01
CA ALA A 246 -10.82 15.48 13.31
C ALA A 246 -11.13 14.50 14.45
N ASP A 247 -11.76 13.38 14.17
CA ASP A 247 -12.13 12.29 15.06
C ASP A 247 -11.03 11.23 15.27
N TYR A 248 -9.96 11.26 14.47
CA TYR A 248 -8.90 10.26 14.60
C TYR A 248 -8.02 10.50 15.83
N VAL A 249 -8.09 9.58 16.80
CA VAL A 249 -7.36 9.65 18.08
C VAL A 249 -6.23 8.64 18.08
N VAL A 250 -5.05 9.08 18.51
CA VAL A 250 -3.89 8.24 18.77
C VAL A 250 -3.48 8.44 20.24
N PRO A 251 -3.81 7.49 21.13
CA PRO A 251 -3.54 7.62 22.55
C PRO A 251 -2.05 7.76 22.89
N ASN A 252 -1.77 8.42 24.02
CA ASN A 252 -0.43 8.44 24.58
C ASN A 252 0.02 7.02 24.92
N SER A 253 1.15 6.59 24.37
CA SER A 253 1.72 5.27 24.61
C SER A 253 3.23 5.30 24.39
N ARG A 254 3.91 4.19 24.69
CA ARG A 254 5.32 3.98 24.31
C ARG A 254 5.49 3.33 22.94
N MET A 255 4.39 3.08 22.21
CA MET A 255 4.44 2.44 20.91
C MET A 255 5.14 3.32 19.88
N ASN A 256 5.60 2.69 18.80
CA ASN A 256 6.31 3.39 17.73
C ASN A 256 5.40 4.36 16.98
N ASN A 257 4.13 4.00 16.73
CA ASN A 257 3.15 4.87 16.05
C ASN A 257 3.76 5.57 14.82
N SER A 258 4.47 4.81 14.00
CA SER A 258 5.01 5.30 12.73
C SER A 258 3.84 5.72 11.86
N ALA A 259 3.86 6.92 11.30
CA ALA A 259 2.69 7.49 10.63
C ALA A 259 2.98 7.84 9.17
N ALA A 260 1.97 7.65 8.32
CA ALA A 260 1.97 8.10 6.93
C ALA A 260 0.67 8.84 6.62
N PHE A 261 0.80 9.98 5.93
CA PHE A 261 -0.31 10.86 5.57
C PHE A 261 -0.29 11.11 4.07
N LEU A 262 -1.42 10.87 3.40
CA LEU A 262 -1.60 11.26 2.00
C LEU A 262 -2.02 12.72 1.93
N MET A 263 -1.29 13.51 1.17
CA MET A 263 -1.57 14.93 0.96
C MET A 263 -2.71 15.13 -0.05
N ALA A 264 -3.29 16.33 -0.04
CA ALA A 264 -4.42 16.72 -0.90
C ALA A 264 -4.16 16.55 -2.41
N ASP A 265 -2.90 16.49 -2.82
CA ASP A 265 -2.49 16.24 -4.20
C ASP A 265 -2.63 14.77 -4.61
N GLY A 266 -3.15 13.89 -3.75
CA GLY A 266 -3.40 12.47 -4.04
C GLY A 266 -2.14 11.63 -4.26
N ARG A 267 -0.94 12.19 -4.03
CA ARG A 267 0.33 11.57 -4.44
C ARG A 267 1.44 11.70 -3.43
N THR A 268 1.57 12.84 -2.78
CA THR A 268 2.63 13.08 -1.81
C THR A 268 2.30 12.40 -0.49
N LEU A 269 3.24 11.62 0.03
CA LEU A 269 3.19 11.04 1.36
C LEU A 269 4.14 11.78 2.29
N ILE A 270 3.59 12.31 3.38
CA ILE A 270 4.37 12.80 4.52
C ILE A 270 4.37 11.74 5.60
N GLN A 271 5.48 11.60 6.31
CA GLN A 271 5.62 10.60 7.37
C GLN A 271 6.18 11.23 8.65
N SER A 272 5.80 10.68 9.82
CA SER A 272 6.26 11.16 11.13
C SER A 272 6.32 10.01 12.14
N GLN A 273 7.11 10.18 13.21
CA GLN A 273 7.18 9.20 14.30
C GLN A 273 7.71 9.84 15.60
N PRO A 274 7.19 9.42 16.78
CA PRO A 274 5.94 8.69 16.97
C PRO A 274 4.74 9.65 16.96
N LEU A 275 3.68 9.36 16.19
CA LEU A 275 2.48 10.19 16.20
C LEU A 275 1.70 10.01 17.51
N THR A 276 1.20 11.12 18.07
CA THR A 276 0.21 11.13 19.16
C THR A 276 -0.84 12.20 18.92
N ARG A 277 -2.09 11.91 19.28
CA ARG A 277 -3.23 12.83 19.27
C ARG A 277 -4.29 12.33 20.24
N CYS A 278 -4.22 12.78 21.49
CA CYS A 278 -4.92 12.12 22.60
C CYS A 278 -6.43 12.35 22.68
N THR A 279 -6.96 13.37 21.99
CA THR A 279 -8.38 13.71 22.01
C THR A 279 -8.88 14.08 20.62
N VAL A 280 -10.18 13.88 20.39
CA VAL A 280 -10.87 14.38 19.20
C VAL A 280 -10.65 15.89 19.09
N GLY A 281 -10.33 16.36 17.88
CA GLY A 281 -9.99 17.76 17.62
C GLY A 281 -8.66 18.24 18.22
N GLY A 282 -7.97 17.41 19.02
CA GLY A 282 -6.81 17.82 19.80
C GLY A 282 -5.53 18.03 18.98
N ALA A 283 -4.50 18.53 19.66
CA ALA A 283 -3.17 18.70 19.09
C ALA A 283 -2.60 17.36 18.61
N ALA A 284 -1.92 17.39 17.45
CA ALA A 284 -1.10 16.28 16.98
C ALA A 284 0.36 16.59 17.28
N THR A 285 1.09 15.59 17.79
CA THR A 285 2.51 15.74 18.13
C THR A 285 3.33 14.59 17.55
N SER A 286 4.63 14.86 17.35
CA SER A 286 5.62 13.87 16.95
C SER A 286 7.01 14.30 17.40
N LEU A 287 7.97 13.37 17.46
CA LEU A 287 9.38 13.71 17.64
C LEU A 287 9.98 14.20 16.32
N LEU A 288 9.72 13.48 15.23
CA LEU A 288 10.32 13.72 13.92
C LEU A 288 9.26 13.76 12.82
N ALA A 289 9.56 14.48 11.75
CA ALA A 289 8.94 14.37 10.44
C ALA A 289 10.01 14.03 9.41
N PHE A 290 9.63 13.32 8.36
CA PHE A 290 10.54 12.80 7.34
C PHE A 290 10.30 13.50 6.00
N ALA A 291 11.30 13.44 5.12
CA ALA A 291 11.17 14.00 3.78
C ALA A 291 9.96 13.38 3.05
N PRO A 292 9.20 14.18 2.29
CA PRO A 292 8.08 13.67 1.50
C PRO A 292 8.53 12.59 0.51
N VAL A 293 7.69 11.58 0.31
CA VAL A 293 7.90 10.53 -0.69
C VAL A 293 6.68 10.42 -1.60
N ASP A 294 6.88 9.84 -2.79
CA ASP A 294 5.82 9.64 -3.77
C ASP A 294 5.09 8.31 -3.51
N LEU A 295 3.76 8.34 -3.43
CA LEU A 295 2.90 7.15 -3.35
C LEU A 295 3.11 6.19 -4.52
N TYR A 296 3.53 6.70 -5.68
CA TYR A 296 3.86 5.92 -6.89
C TYR A 296 5.35 5.59 -6.99
N GLY A 297 6.16 6.11 -6.08
CA GLY A 297 7.60 5.95 -6.06
C GLY A 297 8.06 4.58 -5.53
N PRO A 298 9.35 4.44 -5.23
CA PRO A 298 9.92 3.18 -4.74
C PRO A 298 9.49 2.83 -3.31
N GLY A 299 9.08 3.82 -2.50
CA GLY A 299 8.57 3.59 -1.15
C GLY A 299 9.59 3.11 -0.13
N ASN A 300 10.90 3.20 -0.40
CA ASN A 300 11.90 2.59 0.48
C ASN A 300 11.98 3.28 1.84
N TYR A 301 11.84 4.61 1.89
CA TYR A 301 12.24 5.42 3.05
C TYR A 301 11.05 5.98 3.82
N GLY A 302 11.25 6.15 5.12
CA GLY A 302 10.24 6.76 5.97
C GLY A 302 10.47 6.61 7.46
N ALA A 303 9.35 6.54 8.18
CA ALA A 303 9.33 6.87 9.58
C ALA A 303 9.57 5.70 10.55
N HIS A 304 10.00 4.51 10.09
CA HIS A 304 10.51 3.49 11.03
C HIS A 304 11.88 3.89 11.55
N GLY A 305 11.92 4.40 12.78
CA GLY A 305 13.08 5.00 13.42
C GLY A 305 14.34 4.13 13.49
N GLY A 306 14.21 2.80 13.58
CA GLY A 306 15.32 1.87 13.61
C GLY A 306 15.97 1.65 12.24
N SER A 307 15.20 1.64 11.16
CA SER A 307 15.72 1.31 9.81
C SER A 307 15.73 2.47 8.80
N ASN A 308 14.98 3.55 9.09
CA ASN A 308 14.56 4.60 8.16
C ASN A 308 13.66 4.09 7.01
N LEU A 309 13.01 2.93 7.18
CA LEU A 309 12.11 2.38 6.16
C LEU A 309 10.69 2.94 6.27
N SER A 310 9.90 2.76 5.21
CA SER A 310 8.58 3.37 5.07
C SER A 310 7.58 2.98 6.17
N ALA A 311 6.86 3.97 6.67
CA ALA A 311 5.71 3.78 7.55
C ALA A 311 4.52 3.12 6.83
N LEU A 312 4.35 3.37 5.53
CA LEU A 312 3.27 2.77 4.72
C LEU A 312 3.70 1.45 4.06
N GLY A 313 4.92 1.38 3.56
CA GLY A 313 5.43 0.22 2.84
C GLY A 313 5.62 -0.98 3.77
N GLY A 314 5.09 -2.13 3.37
CA GLY A 314 5.19 -3.38 4.10
C GLY A 314 4.36 -3.48 5.39
N SER A 315 3.56 -2.47 5.71
CA SER A 315 2.53 -2.61 6.75
C SER A 315 1.51 -3.62 6.26
N ILE A 316 1.09 -4.53 7.14
CA ILE A 316 -0.10 -5.33 6.87
C ILE A 316 -1.28 -4.36 6.72
N ARG A 317 -2.01 -4.45 5.61
CA ARG A 317 -3.14 -3.60 5.24
C ARG A 317 -4.46 -4.28 5.56
N LEU A 318 -5.51 -3.48 5.70
CA LEU A 318 -6.88 -4.01 5.74
C LEU A 318 -7.16 -4.86 4.49
N ASN A 319 -7.70 -6.06 4.71
CA ASN A 319 -8.06 -7.09 3.73
C ASN A 319 -6.89 -7.86 3.11
N ASP A 320 -5.66 -7.71 3.62
CA ASP A 320 -4.55 -8.60 3.21
C ASP A 320 -4.76 -10.05 3.64
N PHE A 321 -5.41 -10.23 4.80
CA PHE A 321 -5.73 -11.52 5.37
C PHE A 321 -7.23 -11.61 5.62
N VAL A 322 -7.90 -12.50 4.89
CA VAL A 322 -9.35 -12.73 4.98
C VAL A 322 -9.63 -14.23 4.84
N PRO A 323 -10.70 -14.77 5.44
CA PRO A 323 -11.10 -16.16 5.20
C PRO A 323 -11.25 -16.48 3.71
N GLY A 324 -10.76 -17.63 3.28
CA GLY A 324 -10.60 -18.05 1.88
C GLY A 324 -9.44 -17.40 1.13
N GLY A 325 -8.70 -16.47 1.76
CA GLY A 325 -7.62 -15.70 1.14
C GLY A 325 -6.34 -16.49 0.91
N GLN A 326 -5.47 -15.95 0.05
CA GLN A 326 -4.14 -16.51 -0.22
C GLN A 326 -3.06 -15.91 0.68
N GLY A 327 -3.22 -14.65 1.10
CA GLY A 327 -2.26 -13.85 1.86
C GLY A 327 -1.85 -12.57 1.13
N ALA A 328 -1.18 -11.67 1.85
CA ALA A 328 -0.69 -10.40 1.34
C ALA A 328 0.29 -10.58 0.16
N ARG A 329 0.18 -9.71 -0.85
CA ARG A 329 1.03 -9.69 -2.05
C ARG A 329 2.16 -8.67 -1.99
N HIS A 330 2.73 -8.49 -0.80
CA HIS A 330 3.87 -7.61 -0.57
C HIS A 330 4.70 -8.15 0.60
N ALA A 331 5.96 -7.71 0.70
CA ALA A 331 6.82 -8.00 1.82
C ALA A 331 6.28 -7.32 3.08
N LEU A 332 6.39 -7.99 4.23
CA LEU A 332 5.92 -7.47 5.51
C LEU A 332 7.03 -6.72 6.25
N LYS A 333 6.64 -5.94 7.25
CA LYS A 333 7.56 -5.38 8.25
C LYS A 333 7.59 -6.26 9.50
N LEU A 334 8.80 -6.58 9.95
CA LEU A 334 9.04 -7.37 11.15
C LEU A 334 9.94 -6.60 12.12
N ASN A 335 9.51 -6.52 13.37
CA ASN A 335 10.33 -6.07 14.48
C ASN A 335 10.77 -7.30 15.28
N VAL A 336 11.97 -7.24 15.81
CA VAL A 336 12.60 -8.37 16.50
C VAL A 336 13.25 -7.94 17.81
N ASP A 337 13.49 -8.88 18.72
CA ASP A 337 14.39 -8.62 19.86
C ASP A 337 15.82 -8.45 19.33
N SER A 338 16.20 -7.20 19.08
CA SER A 338 17.48 -6.86 18.47
C SER A 338 18.68 -7.34 19.30
N ARG A 339 18.51 -7.51 20.62
CA ARG A 339 19.59 -7.97 21.51
C ARG A 339 19.88 -9.45 21.33
N GLU A 340 18.87 -10.23 20.94
CA GLU A 340 18.99 -11.68 20.75
C GLU A 340 19.29 -12.04 19.30
N VAL A 341 18.63 -11.40 18.33
CA VAL A 341 18.63 -11.90 16.94
C VAL A 341 19.51 -11.12 15.96
N LEU A 342 19.86 -9.86 16.25
CA LEU A 342 20.64 -9.04 15.33
C LEU A 342 22.14 -9.20 15.56
N TYR A 343 22.89 -9.10 14.48
CA TYR A 343 24.34 -9.16 14.47
C TYR A 343 24.94 -8.04 15.32
N ARG A 344 25.96 -8.40 16.12
CA ARG A 344 26.69 -7.44 16.93
C ARG A 344 27.54 -6.53 16.04
N CYS A 345 27.19 -5.25 16.00
CA CYS A 345 27.86 -4.26 15.18
C CYS A 345 29.38 -4.24 15.42
N GLY A 346 30.17 -4.22 14.34
CA GLY A 346 31.63 -4.21 14.44
C GLY A 346 32.27 -5.53 14.87
N ALA A 347 31.52 -6.60 15.12
CA ALA A 347 32.07 -7.90 15.52
C ALA A 347 32.70 -8.68 14.36
N ASN A 348 32.95 -8.05 13.21
CA ASN A 348 33.60 -8.74 12.11
C ASN A 348 35.07 -9.01 12.51
N ASN A 349 35.66 -10.11 12.03
CA ASN A 349 37.04 -10.53 12.36
C ASN A 349 38.12 -9.58 11.78
N SER A 350 37.85 -8.29 11.70
CA SER A 350 38.83 -7.29 11.29
C SER A 350 39.83 -7.06 12.42
N THR A 351 41.11 -7.23 12.12
CA THR A 351 42.23 -6.95 13.03
C THR A 351 42.48 -5.44 13.22
N THR A 352 41.77 -4.59 12.47
CA THR A 352 41.86 -3.13 12.57
C THR A 352 40.74 -2.61 13.48
N PRO A 353 41.07 -1.85 14.56
CA PRO A 353 40.06 -1.21 15.38
C PRO A 353 39.16 -0.29 14.54
N LYS A 354 37.84 -0.50 14.59
CA LYS A 354 36.85 0.36 13.95
C LYS A 354 36.43 1.51 14.87
N THR A 355 36.27 2.69 14.30
CA THR A 355 35.54 3.81 14.92
C THR A 355 34.07 3.44 15.12
N ASP A 356 33.37 4.14 16.01
CA ASP A 356 31.95 3.87 16.24
C ASP A 356 31.09 4.15 14.99
N ASP A 357 31.46 5.11 14.17
CA ASP A 357 30.78 5.38 12.89
C ASP A 357 30.93 4.22 11.90
N GLU A 358 32.10 3.60 11.85
CA GLU A 358 32.34 2.40 11.03
C GLU A 358 31.56 1.20 11.58
N LYS A 359 31.51 1.00 12.90
CA LYS A 359 30.69 -0.06 13.50
C LYS A 359 29.21 0.15 13.23
N ARG A 360 28.71 1.39 13.27
CA ARG A 360 27.29 1.69 13.00
C ARG A 360 26.88 1.29 11.58
N LYS A 361 27.75 1.48 10.60
CA LYS A 361 27.52 1.02 9.21
C LYS A 361 27.41 -0.51 9.10
N ASP A 362 27.97 -1.25 10.05
CA ASP A 362 27.79 -2.70 10.14
C ASP A 362 26.48 -3.11 10.80
N CYS A 363 25.69 -2.20 11.40
CA CYS A 363 24.45 -2.56 12.10
C CYS A 363 23.24 -2.75 11.18
N TYR A 364 23.33 -2.26 9.95
CA TYR A 364 22.24 -2.28 8.98
C TYR A 364 22.74 -2.74 7.61
N ARG A 365 21.79 -3.08 6.75
CA ARG A 365 22.01 -3.46 5.36
C ARG A 365 20.87 -2.95 4.51
N TRP A 366 21.13 -2.87 3.21
CA TRP A 366 20.10 -2.46 2.25
C TRP A 366 18.83 -3.34 2.40
N PRO A 367 17.63 -2.74 2.41
CA PRO A 367 17.31 -1.34 2.07
C PRO A 367 17.37 -0.34 3.23
N ALA A 368 17.59 -0.77 4.47
CA ALA A 368 17.73 0.14 5.60
C ALA A 368 18.95 1.06 5.41
N THR A 369 18.82 2.31 5.86
CA THR A 369 19.90 3.31 5.77
C THR A 369 20.49 3.67 7.14
N LYS A 370 19.91 3.13 8.21
CA LYS A 370 20.40 3.26 9.58
C LYS A 370 19.99 2.06 10.43
N ALA A 371 20.45 2.07 11.67
CA ALA A 371 20.04 1.17 12.75
C ALA A 371 19.51 2.02 13.92
N ASP A 372 18.95 1.35 14.94
CA ASP A 372 18.54 1.99 16.18
C ASP A 372 19.70 2.78 16.82
N SER A 373 19.37 3.83 17.58
CA SER A 373 20.37 4.71 18.19
C SER A 373 21.26 3.97 19.20
N ASP A 374 20.72 2.91 19.82
CA ASP A 374 21.38 2.03 20.78
C ASP A 374 22.01 0.79 20.14
N ALA A 375 22.04 0.68 18.80
CA ALA A 375 22.46 -0.55 18.12
C ALA A 375 23.87 -1.03 18.52
N LEU A 376 24.81 -0.11 18.74
CA LEU A 376 26.17 -0.46 19.20
C LEU A 376 26.19 -1.08 20.60
N GLN A 377 25.24 -0.71 21.45
CA GLN A 377 25.14 -1.19 22.82
C GLN A 377 24.25 -2.43 22.95
N ALA A 378 23.23 -2.56 22.11
CA ALA A 378 22.17 -3.55 22.28
C ALA A 378 22.32 -4.78 21.39
N TYR A 379 22.66 -4.61 20.11
CA TYR A 379 22.49 -5.68 19.12
C TYR A 379 23.35 -6.92 19.42
N GLY A 380 22.71 -8.09 19.40
CA GLY A 380 23.38 -9.38 19.57
C GLY A 380 24.05 -9.61 20.93
N THR A 381 23.75 -8.77 21.93
CA THR A 381 24.41 -8.85 23.25
C THR A 381 23.97 -10.02 24.11
N ILE A 382 22.79 -10.61 23.85
CA ILE A 382 22.27 -11.75 24.61
C ILE A 382 22.08 -13.00 23.73
N ALA A 383 22.55 -12.96 22.49
CA ALA A 383 22.44 -14.07 21.57
C ALA A 383 23.17 -15.31 22.12
N THR A 384 22.48 -16.45 22.22
CA THR A 384 23.09 -17.72 22.66
C THR A 384 23.91 -18.37 21.54
N VAL A 385 23.55 -18.11 20.29
CA VAL A 385 24.30 -18.47 19.08
C VAL A 385 24.62 -17.19 18.34
N PRO A 386 25.89 -16.94 17.94
CA PRO A 386 26.24 -15.74 17.18
C PRO A 386 25.37 -15.61 15.92
N PRO A 387 24.60 -14.51 15.78
CA PRO A 387 23.76 -14.31 14.61
C PRO A 387 24.63 -14.20 13.35
N SER A 388 24.08 -14.60 12.20
CA SER A 388 24.74 -14.39 10.91
C SER A 388 25.02 -12.91 10.69
N TYR A 389 26.14 -12.58 10.03
CA TYR A 389 26.42 -11.21 9.57
C TYR A 389 25.26 -10.64 8.72
N GLU A 390 24.48 -11.51 8.11
CA GLU A 390 23.35 -11.13 7.27
C GLU A 390 22.13 -10.64 8.10
N MET A 391 22.05 -11.01 9.39
CA MET A 391 20.98 -10.62 10.32
C MET A 391 21.22 -9.23 10.90
N ARG A 392 20.96 -8.20 10.09
CA ARG A 392 21.10 -6.79 10.46
C ARG A 392 19.78 -6.05 10.22
N MET A 393 19.67 -4.83 10.74
CA MET A 393 18.53 -3.98 10.40
C MET A 393 18.39 -3.85 8.87
N GLY A 394 17.18 -4.03 8.33
CA GLY A 394 16.94 -4.12 6.89
C GLY A 394 17.14 -5.50 6.25
N ALA A 395 17.44 -6.55 7.03
CA ALA A 395 17.50 -7.90 6.49
C ALA A 395 16.13 -8.36 5.95
N LEU A 396 16.13 -8.97 4.76
CA LEU A 396 14.96 -9.65 4.21
C LEU A 396 14.95 -11.10 4.68
N LEU A 397 13.91 -11.49 5.40
CA LEU A 397 13.67 -12.86 5.82
C LEU A 397 12.59 -13.49 4.95
N ALA A 398 12.77 -14.73 4.53
CA ALA A 398 11.76 -15.46 3.78
C ALA A 398 11.84 -16.96 4.07
N ILE A 399 10.73 -17.66 3.86
CA ILE A 399 10.72 -19.13 3.87
C ILE A 399 11.35 -19.58 2.54
N PRO A 400 12.38 -20.44 2.53
CA PRO A 400 12.96 -20.93 1.29
C PRO A 400 11.93 -21.64 0.41
N ARG A 401 12.02 -21.45 -0.91
CA ARG A 401 11.21 -22.17 -1.92
C ARG A 401 11.26 -23.70 -1.74
N SER A 402 12.39 -24.23 -1.26
CA SER A 402 12.58 -25.66 -1.06
C SER A 402 11.69 -26.23 0.05
N VAL A 403 11.13 -25.38 0.92
CA VAL A 403 10.12 -25.78 1.89
C VAL A 403 8.77 -25.86 1.20
N ASP A 404 8.20 -27.04 1.08
CA ASP A 404 6.84 -27.21 0.57
C ASP A 404 5.81 -26.81 1.63
N ILE A 405 5.43 -25.54 1.63
CA ILE A 405 4.45 -24.98 2.57
C ILE A 405 3.03 -25.54 2.38
N ASN A 406 2.72 -26.18 1.25
CA ASN A 406 1.41 -26.81 1.03
C ASN A 406 1.33 -28.21 1.65
N SER A 407 2.48 -28.87 1.86
CA SER A 407 2.57 -30.15 2.57
C SER A 407 2.46 -29.99 4.10
N ILE A 408 2.63 -28.78 4.61
CA ILE A 408 2.55 -28.51 6.04
C ILE A 408 1.07 -28.46 6.45
N ALA A 409 0.70 -29.31 7.41
CA ALA A 409 -0.59 -29.23 8.08
C ALA A 409 -0.63 -28.00 9.01
N TRP A 410 -1.01 -26.86 8.46
CA TRP A 410 -1.29 -25.64 9.22
C TRP A 410 -2.55 -25.82 10.08
N ASN A 411 -2.52 -25.30 11.30
CA ASN A 411 -3.61 -25.40 12.26
C ASN A 411 -4.66 -24.29 12.07
N SER A 412 -4.29 -23.23 11.36
CA SER A 412 -5.11 -22.04 11.10
C SER A 412 -5.00 -21.58 9.66
N GLU A 413 -6.08 -20.99 9.16
CA GLU A 413 -6.09 -20.35 7.85
C GLU A 413 -5.15 -19.14 7.80
N LEU A 414 -5.13 -18.33 8.87
CA LEU A 414 -4.23 -17.19 8.98
C LEU A 414 -2.76 -17.62 8.91
N GLY A 415 -2.39 -18.72 9.58
CA GLY A 415 -1.06 -19.34 9.50
C GLY A 415 -0.68 -19.71 8.07
N LYS A 416 -1.58 -20.36 7.33
CA LYS A 416 -1.37 -20.71 5.92
C LYS A 416 -1.13 -19.48 5.05
N GLN A 417 -1.90 -18.41 5.24
CA GLN A 417 -1.75 -17.17 4.47
C GLN A 417 -0.44 -16.45 4.77
N PHE A 418 -0.04 -16.38 6.05
CA PHE A 418 1.27 -15.85 6.43
C PHE A 418 2.42 -16.66 5.85
N ALA A 419 2.36 -17.99 5.90
CA ALA A 419 3.38 -18.85 5.31
C ALA A 419 3.52 -18.61 3.80
N TRP A 420 2.40 -18.46 3.10
CA TRP A 420 2.41 -18.11 1.68
C TRP A 420 3.05 -16.74 1.43
N THR A 421 2.64 -15.70 2.14
CA THR A 421 3.22 -14.35 2.01
C THR A 421 4.72 -14.35 2.28
N LEU A 422 5.16 -15.01 3.36
CA LEU A 422 6.56 -15.02 3.76
C LEU A 422 7.46 -15.90 2.89
N GLN A 423 6.91 -16.88 2.16
CA GLN A 423 7.66 -17.59 1.11
C GLN A 423 7.77 -16.76 -0.17
N ASN A 424 6.70 -16.04 -0.54
CA ASN A 424 6.61 -15.38 -1.84
C ASN A 424 7.11 -13.94 -1.84
N TYR A 425 7.13 -13.25 -0.71
CA TYR A 425 7.52 -11.84 -0.59
C TYR A 425 8.47 -11.58 0.59
N GLY A 426 8.34 -12.36 1.67
CA GLY A 426 9.21 -12.25 2.85
C GLY A 426 8.83 -11.10 3.78
N ALA A 427 9.72 -10.78 4.72
CA ALA A 427 9.59 -9.67 5.67
C ALA A 427 10.93 -8.97 5.90
N TYR A 428 10.92 -7.65 5.89
CA TYR A 428 12.08 -6.83 6.24
C TYR A 428 12.12 -6.55 7.73
N ILE A 429 13.29 -6.69 8.35
CA ILE A 429 13.51 -6.22 9.72
C ILE A 429 13.58 -4.69 9.72
N VAL A 430 12.65 -4.03 10.42
CA VAL A 430 12.53 -2.55 10.38
C VAL A 430 12.74 -1.82 11.69
N ASP A 431 12.56 -2.50 12.83
CA ASP A 431 12.68 -1.93 14.17
C ASP A 431 13.01 -3.01 15.22
N SER A 432 13.37 -2.57 16.43
CA SER A 432 13.44 -3.42 17.62
C SER A 432 12.08 -3.51 18.33
N THR A 433 11.79 -4.67 18.94
CA THR A 433 10.67 -4.82 19.89
C THR A 433 10.97 -4.24 21.28
N GLY A 434 12.24 -3.96 21.59
CA GLY A 434 12.67 -3.52 22.92
C GLY A 434 12.66 -4.61 24.00
N GLY A 435 12.39 -5.86 23.63
CA GLY A 435 12.38 -7.03 24.53
C GLY A 435 11.92 -8.31 23.83
N PRO A 436 11.83 -9.43 24.56
CA PRO A 436 11.57 -10.74 23.97
C PRO A 436 10.28 -10.79 23.16
N GLY A 437 10.39 -11.17 21.88
CA GLY A 437 9.24 -11.37 21.01
C GLY A 437 9.48 -10.96 19.56
N TYR A 438 8.40 -11.02 18.80
CA TYR A 438 8.31 -10.55 17.42
C TYR A 438 7.10 -9.63 17.29
N ALA A 439 7.20 -8.59 16.48
CA ALA A 439 6.04 -7.80 16.10
C ALA A 439 5.95 -7.59 14.60
N PHE A 440 4.75 -7.70 14.03
CA PHE A 440 4.51 -7.27 12.66
C PHE A 440 3.91 -5.87 12.68
N SER A 441 4.35 -5.01 11.77
CA SER A 441 3.76 -3.68 11.66
C SER A 441 2.47 -3.75 10.84
N ALA A 442 1.39 -3.16 11.34
CA ALA A 442 0.07 -3.25 10.70
C ALA A 442 -0.68 -1.93 10.75
N GLU A 443 -1.55 -1.75 9.77
CA GLU A 443 -2.43 -0.59 9.66
C GLU A 443 -3.34 -0.44 10.89
N ASN A 444 -3.29 0.75 11.47
CA ASN A 444 -4.28 1.28 12.38
C ASN A 444 -4.51 2.76 12.02
N GLY A 445 -5.64 3.06 11.38
CA GLY A 445 -5.94 4.36 10.82
C GLY A 445 -7.42 4.74 10.96
N PRO A 446 -7.85 5.87 10.38
CA PRO A 446 -9.26 6.28 10.38
C PRO A 446 -10.18 5.32 9.60
N ASP A 447 -9.62 4.43 8.79
CA ASP A 447 -10.34 3.36 8.08
C ASP A 447 -10.57 2.09 8.94
N GLY A 448 -10.00 2.05 10.14
CA GLY A 448 -10.01 0.89 11.02
C GLY A 448 -8.61 0.33 11.29
N SER A 449 -8.56 -0.82 11.97
CA SER A 449 -7.31 -1.49 12.30
C SER A 449 -7.31 -2.96 11.86
N VAL A 450 -6.14 -3.46 11.47
CA VAL A 450 -5.95 -4.88 11.14
C VAL A 450 -6.22 -5.77 12.36
N ARG A 451 -5.93 -5.30 13.58
CA ARG A 451 -6.25 -6.03 14.81
C ARG A 451 -7.75 -6.32 14.90
N ASP A 452 -8.57 -5.28 14.73
CA ASP A 452 -10.02 -5.39 14.83
C ASP A 452 -10.58 -6.24 13.68
N GLN A 453 -10.06 -6.04 12.46
CA GLN A 453 -10.49 -6.83 11.30
C GLN A 453 -10.19 -8.32 11.47
N VAL A 454 -8.98 -8.68 11.92
CA VAL A 454 -8.64 -10.10 12.13
C VAL A 454 -9.50 -10.70 13.24
N GLN A 455 -9.73 -9.98 14.33
CA GLN A 455 -10.64 -10.41 15.39
C GLN A 455 -12.06 -10.65 14.87
N ALA A 456 -12.57 -9.76 14.00
CA ALA A 456 -13.90 -9.88 13.41
C ALA A 456 -14.01 -11.04 12.40
N LEU A 457 -13.00 -11.23 11.55
CA LEU A 457 -13.05 -12.20 10.45
C LEU A 457 -12.66 -13.62 10.87
N PHE A 458 -11.69 -13.76 11.78
CA PHE A 458 -11.16 -15.07 12.20
C PHE A 458 -11.62 -15.48 13.59
N GLY A 459 -12.27 -14.59 14.34
CA GLY A 459 -12.79 -14.86 15.69
C GLY A 459 -11.71 -14.91 16.78
N HIS A 460 -10.48 -14.50 16.50
CA HIS A 460 -9.39 -14.44 17.46
C HIS A 460 -8.44 -13.28 17.19
N SER A 461 -7.69 -12.87 18.21
CA SER A 461 -6.65 -11.85 18.08
C SER A 461 -5.54 -12.30 17.13
N ILE A 462 -5.00 -11.36 16.34
CA ILE A 462 -3.75 -11.56 15.59
C ILE A 462 -2.54 -11.59 16.54
N GLU A 463 -2.65 -11.00 17.72
CA GLU A 463 -1.60 -11.04 18.74
C GLU A 463 -1.75 -12.28 19.62
N ALA A 464 -0.63 -12.89 19.94
CA ALA A 464 -0.56 -14.02 20.87
C ALA A 464 0.77 -14.00 21.63
N ARG A 465 0.89 -14.89 22.62
CA ARG A 465 2.12 -15.15 23.37
C ARG A 465 2.57 -16.58 23.16
N VAL A 466 3.86 -16.86 23.36
CA VAL A 466 4.42 -18.20 23.23
C VAL A 466 3.63 -19.26 24.01
N ARG A 467 3.18 -18.94 25.23
CA ARG A 467 2.40 -19.85 26.08
C ARG A 467 0.98 -20.17 25.61
N ASP A 468 0.39 -19.33 24.76
CA ASP A 468 -1.02 -19.48 24.37
C ASP A 468 -1.17 -20.75 23.56
N SER A 469 -2.31 -21.45 23.56
CA SER A 469 -2.47 -22.70 22.78
C SER A 469 -3.25 -22.53 21.48
N SER A 470 -3.40 -21.30 20.98
CA SER A 470 -4.21 -21.04 19.78
C SER A 470 -3.59 -21.65 18.52
N PRO A 471 -4.41 -22.16 17.57
CA PRO A 471 -3.92 -22.68 16.30
C PRO A 471 -3.02 -21.70 15.54
N TRP A 472 -3.42 -20.42 15.51
CA TRP A 472 -2.65 -19.33 14.91
C TRP A 472 -1.26 -19.18 15.54
N ARG A 473 -1.16 -19.17 16.87
CA ARG A 473 0.14 -19.05 17.56
C ARG A 473 1.06 -20.23 17.23
N VAL A 474 0.54 -21.46 17.24
CA VAL A 474 1.32 -22.67 16.89
C VAL A 474 1.91 -22.55 15.49
N ASP A 475 1.09 -22.10 14.52
CA ASP A 475 1.55 -21.91 13.14
C ASP A 475 2.60 -20.82 13.03
N LEU A 476 2.39 -19.67 13.68
CA LEU A 476 3.37 -18.60 13.63
C LEU A 476 4.72 -19.01 14.24
N GLN A 477 4.70 -19.70 15.38
CA GLN A 477 5.94 -20.22 15.98
C GLN A 477 6.68 -21.16 15.03
N ARG A 478 5.97 -21.98 14.25
CA ARG A 478 6.56 -22.81 13.19
C ARG A 478 7.11 -21.95 12.05
N ILE A 479 6.35 -20.95 11.57
CA ILE A 479 6.76 -20.01 10.52
C ILE A 479 8.05 -19.30 10.90
N ILE A 480 8.17 -18.78 12.13
CA ILE A 480 9.40 -18.13 12.63
C ILE A 480 10.60 -19.09 12.52
N GLY A 481 10.42 -20.37 12.87
CA GLY A 481 11.48 -21.38 12.75
C GLY A 481 11.85 -21.73 11.29
N LEU A 482 11.00 -21.43 10.31
CA LEU A 482 11.25 -21.67 8.89
C LEU A 482 11.93 -20.49 8.19
N LEU A 483 11.89 -19.28 8.77
CA LEU A 483 12.48 -18.10 8.16
C LEU A 483 14.00 -18.23 8.06
N GLN A 484 14.53 -17.81 6.91
CA GLN A 484 15.96 -17.70 6.62
C GLN A 484 16.24 -16.31 6.07
N VAL A 485 17.47 -15.81 6.22
CA VAL A 485 17.85 -14.51 5.66
C VAL A 485 18.27 -14.66 4.20
N VAL A 486 17.68 -13.84 3.33
CA VAL A 486 18.01 -13.78 1.90
C VAL A 486 19.32 -13.00 1.73
N THR A 487 20.40 -13.70 1.41
CA THR A 487 21.77 -13.13 1.43
C THR A 487 22.09 -12.30 0.21
N ASN A 488 21.49 -12.63 -0.94
CA ASN A 488 21.63 -11.88 -2.19
C ASN A 488 20.55 -10.80 -2.38
N ASN A 489 19.96 -10.30 -1.30
CA ASN A 489 19.08 -9.12 -1.33
C ASN A 489 19.91 -7.83 -1.38
N GLY A 490 19.87 -7.13 -2.50
CA GLY A 490 20.64 -5.90 -2.71
C GLY A 490 20.26 -5.18 -4.00
N PRO A 491 20.62 -3.88 -4.15
CA PRO A 491 20.30 -3.11 -5.34
C PRO A 491 21.05 -3.62 -6.58
N ALA A 492 22.27 -4.16 -6.39
CA ALA A 492 23.12 -4.68 -7.46
C ALA A 492 22.90 -6.17 -7.77
N SER A 493 22.52 -6.98 -6.77
CA SER A 493 22.30 -8.43 -6.90
C SER A 493 20.88 -8.81 -7.35
N GLY A 494 19.99 -7.82 -7.48
CA GLY A 494 18.56 -8.01 -7.67
C GLY A 494 17.84 -8.05 -6.31
N PRO A 495 16.99 -7.05 -6.00
CA PRO A 495 16.10 -7.11 -4.84
C PRO A 495 15.35 -8.44 -4.75
N ALA A 496 15.03 -8.89 -3.55
CA ALA A 496 14.28 -10.12 -3.30
C ALA A 496 14.95 -11.41 -3.85
N GLY A 497 16.29 -11.42 -3.97
CA GLY A 497 17.07 -12.63 -4.26
C GLY A 497 17.26 -12.98 -5.74
N GLY A 498 16.77 -12.15 -6.67
CA GLY A 498 17.03 -12.30 -8.11
C GLY A 498 16.46 -13.56 -8.75
N GLY A 499 16.74 -13.76 -10.05
CA GLY A 499 16.14 -14.85 -10.84
C GLY A 499 14.68 -14.57 -11.23
N THR A 500 13.93 -15.64 -11.54
CA THR A 500 12.51 -15.56 -11.89
C THR A 500 11.67 -15.42 -10.60
N PRO A 501 10.83 -14.39 -10.47
CA PRO A 501 9.91 -14.21 -9.35
C PRO A 501 9.04 -15.46 -9.10
N LEU A 502 8.84 -15.82 -7.83
CA LEU A 502 7.93 -16.91 -7.42
C LEU A 502 6.46 -16.57 -7.64
N GLN A 503 6.13 -15.28 -7.68
CA GLN A 503 4.83 -14.74 -8.08
C GLN A 503 5.02 -13.75 -9.22
N PRO A 504 4.01 -13.50 -10.06
CA PRO A 504 4.02 -12.35 -10.96
C PRO A 504 4.23 -11.04 -10.18
N PHE A 505 4.87 -10.06 -10.81
CA PHE A 505 4.88 -8.71 -10.29
C PHE A 505 3.45 -8.19 -10.15
N LEU A 506 3.23 -7.33 -9.16
CA LEU A 506 1.98 -6.56 -9.11
C LEU A 506 1.83 -5.74 -10.39
N PRO A 507 0.59 -5.50 -10.86
CA PRO A 507 0.35 -4.57 -11.95
C PRO A 507 0.92 -3.19 -11.63
N GLU A 508 1.34 -2.47 -12.67
CA GLU A 508 1.73 -1.08 -12.49
C GLU A 508 0.57 -0.24 -11.98
N LEU A 509 0.91 0.80 -11.23
CA LEU A 509 -0.09 1.77 -10.84
C LEU A 509 -0.59 2.53 -12.10
N PRO A 510 -1.87 2.93 -12.14
CA PRO A 510 -2.38 3.75 -13.24
C PRO A 510 -1.57 5.04 -13.36
N ALA A 511 -1.41 5.58 -14.57
CA ALA A 511 -0.81 6.89 -14.73
C ALA A 511 -1.62 7.93 -13.93
N TYR A 512 -0.94 8.68 -13.06
CA TYR A 512 -1.52 9.76 -12.26
C TYR A 512 -1.79 10.99 -13.11
#